data_AF-A0A1F5AKL3-F1
#
_entry.id   AF-A0A1F5AKL3-F1
#
_cell.length_a   1.000
_cell.length_b   1.000
_cell.length_c   1.000
_cell.angle_alpha   90.00
_cell.angle_beta   90.00
_cell.angle_gamma   90.00
#
_symmetry.space_group_name_H-M   'P 1'
#
loop_
_entity.id
_entity.type
_entity.pdbx_description
1 polymer ?
#
loop_
_entity_poly.entity_id
_entity_poly.type
_entity_poly.pdbx_seq_one_letter_code
_entity_poly.pdbx_strand_id
1 'polypeptide(L)'
;KFKEFVGILFARIVEILEERKELTFGIVSGELAWEDEIFFSLTKRLGPLIKFLEESRIARIVFQQGLRVDELSQFIIFLARTKNLDRVDEQEYFTLHGIQNIRAGRLRGQVKVEDIDLAAQLKTRYDNSLQAATHNLNMVLEEQDIDYLDLRFNILSIMEDFMGRHQELLNLISVKDRDIATFVHLLNVSLLSMFFASKLEFTKDDVLDLGIAALYHDVGKLQISLKIIQKTTKLAEEEFIQVRDHPILGARILDSYKESLGTLPIVAAFEHHRRYDLSGYPKVLYSRKPHLAALIISICDVYDALALKRSYKNDYPPEKIYEVMIMERGKMFDPELVDKFFRYIGVWPVGSIVALSDGRVAVVREVHEQDIRRPVVEVLSPDNGGGIIDLLKDRSLAVTETLNPHARGRDYLPLVKPLALSA
;
A
#
# COMPACT_ATOMS: atom_id res chain seq x y z
N LYS A 1 14.59 -36.70 -20.93
CA LYS A 1 14.37 -35.97 -19.66
C LYS A 1 14.78 -34.50 -19.73
N PHE A 2 16.01 -34.04 -19.42
CA PHE A 2 16.30 -32.58 -19.43
C PHE A 2 16.03 -31.90 -20.78
N LYS A 3 16.63 -32.40 -21.88
CA LYS A 3 16.38 -31.87 -23.25
C LYS A 3 14.91 -31.92 -23.68
N GLU A 4 14.17 -32.91 -23.17
CA GLU A 4 12.76 -33.13 -23.47
C GLU A 4 11.88 -32.11 -22.73
N PHE A 5 12.16 -31.84 -21.45
CA PHE A 5 11.52 -30.76 -20.69
C PHE A 5 11.81 -29.38 -21.29
N VAL A 6 13.06 -29.12 -21.68
CA VAL A 6 13.43 -27.87 -22.35
C VAL A 6 12.71 -27.74 -23.69
N GLY A 7 12.57 -28.84 -24.46
CA GLY A 7 11.81 -28.85 -25.70
C GLY A 7 10.32 -28.53 -25.50
N ILE A 8 9.69 -29.10 -24.47
CA ILE A 8 8.28 -28.80 -24.13
C ILE A 8 8.13 -27.34 -23.71
N LEU A 9 8.99 -26.85 -22.83
CA LEU A 9 8.96 -25.45 -22.38
C LEU A 9 9.21 -24.47 -23.54
N PHE A 10 10.18 -24.78 -24.41
CA PHE A 10 10.47 -24.01 -25.62
C PHE A 10 9.24 -23.90 -26.52
N ALA A 11 8.58 -25.03 -26.81
CA ALA A 11 7.40 -25.04 -27.66
C ALA A 11 6.29 -24.15 -27.09
N ARG A 12 6.05 -24.18 -25.77
CA ARG A 12 5.05 -23.32 -25.13
C ARG A 12 5.42 -21.84 -25.14
N ILE A 13 6.68 -21.50 -24.90
CA ILE A 13 7.13 -20.10 -24.96
C ILE A 13 7.01 -19.57 -26.39
N VAL A 14 7.41 -20.35 -27.39
CA VAL A 14 7.32 -19.95 -28.80
C VAL A 14 5.87 -19.79 -29.24
N GLU A 15 4.97 -20.71 -28.86
CA GLU A 15 3.53 -20.60 -29.12
C GLU A 15 2.97 -19.27 -28.62
N ILE A 16 3.35 -18.81 -27.42
CA ILE A 16 2.92 -17.51 -26.89
C ILE A 16 3.56 -16.33 -27.66
N LEU A 17 4.82 -16.47 -28.11
CA LEU A 17 5.54 -15.46 -28.88
C LEU A 17 5.13 -15.40 -30.37
N GLU A 18 4.26 -16.29 -30.86
CA GLU A 18 3.67 -16.15 -32.20
C GLU A 18 2.72 -14.96 -32.26
N GLU A 19 2.01 -14.71 -31.17
CA GLU A 19 1.03 -13.61 -31.06
C GLU A 19 1.63 -12.35 -30.41
N ARG A 20 2.84 -12.44 -29.83
CA ARG A 20 3.45 -11.38 -29.00
C ARG A 20 4.93 -11.15 -29.33
N LYS A 21 5.39 -9.90 -29.22
CA LYS A 21 6.81 -9.54 -29.45
C LYS A 21 7.74 -10.02 -28.32
N GLU A 22 7.21 -10.07 -27.09
CA GLU A 22 7.93 -10.52 -25.91
C GLU A 22 7.01 -11.15 -24.86
N LEU A 23 7.61 -11.94 -23.98
CA LEU A 23 6.97 -12.64 -22.87
C LEU A 23 7.76 -12.33 -21.59
N THR A 24 7.14 -11.65 -20.64
CA THR A 24 7.80 -11.21 -19.40
C THR A 24 7.33 -12.01 -18.19
N PHE A 25 8.28 -12.54 -17.43
CA PHE A 25 8.07 -13.08 -16.08
C PHE A 25 8.77 -12.18 -15.07
N GLY A 26 8.10 -11.88 -13.96
CA GLY A 26 8.67 -11.15 -12.84
C GLY A 26 8.74 -12.01 -11.58
N ILE A 27 9.63 -11.63 -10.68
CA ILE A 27 9.66 -12.14 -9.30
C ILE A 27 9.63 -10.94 -8.39
N VAL A 28 8.63 -10.92 -7.53
CA VAL A 28 8.51 -9.89 -6.51
C VAL A 28 8.15 -10.53 -5.22
N SER A 29 8.89 -10.17 -4.18
CA SER A 29 8.51 -10.53 -2.83
C SER A 29 8.40 -12.05 -2.62
N GLY A 30 9.29 -12.80 -3.28
CA GLY A 30 9.24 -14.26 -3.29
C GLY A 30 8.12 -14.87 -4.14
N GLU A 31 7.37 -14.10 -4.91
CA GLU A 31 6.23 -14.56 -5.72
C GLU A 31 6.52 -14.44 -7.22
N LEU A 32 6.11 -15.44 -8.01
CA LEU A 32 6.24 -15.40 -9.49
C LEU A 32 5.07 -14.63 -10.09
N ALA A 33 5.32 -13.76 -11.06
CA ALA A 33 4.30 -13.03 -11.80
C ALA A 33 4.48 -13.18 -13.31
N TRP A 34 3.36 -13.19 -14.03
CA TRP A 34 3.31 -13.21 -15.49
C TRP A 34 2.16 -12.30 -15.95
N GLU A 35 2.46 -11.39 -16.86
CA GLU A 35 1.52 -10.41 -17.42
C GLU A 35 0.79 -9.55 -16.40
N ASP A 36 -0.44 -9.80 -16.04
CA ASP A 36 -1.20 -9.02 -15.06
C ASP A 36 -1.44 -9.80 -13.77
N GLU A 37 -0.95 -11.03 -13.70
CA GLU A 37 -1.22 -11.98 -12.63
C GLU A 37 0.03 -12.28 -11.79
N ILE A 38 -0.18 -12.40 -10.48
CA ILE A 38 0.82 -12.91 -9.52
C ILE A 38 0.40 -14.31 -9.07
N PHE A 39 1.26 -15.30 -9.29
CA PHE A 39 0.99 -16.71 -9.07
C PHE A 39 1.33 -17.15 -7.64
N PHE A 40 0.64 -16.59 -6.65
CA PHE A 40 0.85 -16.90 -5.22
C PHE A 40 0.82 -18.40 -4.88
N SER A 41 -0.01 -19.17 -5.60
CA SER A 41 -0.12 -20.62 -5.39
C SER A 41 1.03 -21.42 -6.02
N LEU A 42 1.60 -20.92 -7.11
CA LEU A 42 2.67 -21.58 -7.87
C LEU A 42 4.02 -21.40 -7.17
N THR A 43 4.21 -20.27 -6.50
CA THR A 43 5.37 -19.96 -5.65
C THR A 43 5.71 -21.08 -4.67
N LYS A 44 4.70 -21.67 -4.01
CA LYS A 44 4.91 -22.76 -3.04
C LYS A 44 5.59 -23.99 -3.67
N ARG A 45 5.41 -24.21 -4.98
CA ARG A 45 6.04 -25.30 -5.74
C ARG A 45 7.40 -24.91 -6.32
N LEU A 46 7.59 -23.63 -6.60
CA LEU A 46 8.79 -23.06 -7.23
C LEU A 46 9.77 -22.42 -6.25
N GLY A 47 9.55 -22.54 -4.94
CA GLY A 47 10.35 -21.88 -3.89
C GLY A 47 11.87 -21.94 -4.06
N PRO A 48 12.49 -23.11 -4.38
CA PRO A 48 13.93 -23.17 -4.63
C PRO A 48 14.40 -22.34 -5.83
N LEU A 49 13.60 -22.27 -6.90
CA LEU A 49 13.90 -21.49 -8.10
C LEU A 49 13.75 -19.99 -7.82
N ILE A 50 12.69 -19.60 -7.13
CA ILE A 50 12.45 -18.19 -6.77
C ILE A 50 13.55 -17.69 -5.86
N LYS A 51 13.92 -18.46 -4.83
CA LYS A 51 15.04 -18.14 -3.95
C LYS A 51 16.36 -17.98 -4.70
N PHE A 52 16.63 -18.84 -5.68
CA PHE A 52 17.83 -18.71 -6.52
C PHE A 52 17.82 -17.41 -7.34
N LEU A 53 16.68 -17.08 -7.95
CA LEU A 53 16.53 -15.88 -8.78
C LEU A 53 16.68 -14.60 -7.92
N GLU A 54 16.13 -14.59 -6.71
CA GLU A 54 16.32 -13.50 -5.74
C GLU A 54 17.79 -13.36 -5.28
N GLU A 55 18.43 -14.47 -4.92
CA GLU A 55 19.86 -14.48 -4.53
C GLU A 55 20.76 -14.01 -5.69
N SER A 56 20.35 -14.31 -6.93
CA SER A 56 21.03 -13.89 -8.16
C SER A 56 20.63 -12.48 -8.63
N ARG A 57 19.75 -11.78 -7.90
CA ARG A 57 19.24 -10.43 -8.24
C ARG A 57 18.52 -10.35 -9.59
N ILE A 58 17.89 -11.44 -10.01
CA ILE A 58 17.07 -11.51 -11.21
C ILE A 58 15.61 -11.36 -10.77
N ALA A 59 15.06 -10.17 -10.96
CA ALA A 59 13.67 -9.86 -10.64
C ALA A 59 12.76 -9.85 -11.87
N ARG A 60 13.34 -9.80 -13.09
CA ARG A 60 12.61 -9.85 -14.35
C ARG A 60 13.34 -10.73 -15.36
N ILE A 61 12.58 -11.56 -16.07
CA ILE A 61 13.02 -12.38 -17.19
C ILE A 61 12.12 -12.07 -18.39
N VAL A 62 12.71 -11.73 -19.53
CA VAL A 62 11.99 -11.41 -20.77
C VAL A 62 12.47 -12.34 -21.86
N PHE A 63 11.55 -13.08 -22.46
CA PHE A 63 11.79 -13.85 -23.68
C PHE A 63 11.30 -13.04 -24.88
N GLN A 64 12.11 -12.95 -25.92
CA GLN A 64 11.80 -12.17 -27.12
C GLN A 64 11.53 -13.08 -28.32
N GLN A 65 10.75 -12.58 -29.28
CA GLN A 65 10.52 -13.27 -30.55
C GLN A 65 11.86 -13.58 -31.26
N GLY A 66 11.99 -14.79 -31.81
CA GLY A 66 13.26 -15.30 -32.35
C GLY A 66 14.07 -16.14 -31.36
N LEU A 67 13.52 -16.41 -30.16
CA LEU A 67 14.07 -17.35 -29.19
C LEU A 67 14.43 -18.68 -29.84
N ARG A 68 15.65 -19.17 -29.59
CA ARG A 68 16.10 -20.49 -30.04
C ARG A 68 16.21 -21.48 -28.88
N VAL A 69 16.07 -22.77 -29.18
CA VAL A 69 16.12 -23.83 -28.17
C VAL A 69 17.49 -23.94 -27.49
N ASP A 70 18.58 -23.61 -28.20
CA ASP A 70 19.92 -23.51 -27.64
C ASP A 70 20.02 -22.39 -26.60
N GLU A 71 19.42 -21.22 -26.87
CA GLU A 71 19.39 -20.10 -25.91
C GLU A 71 18.63 -20.48 -24.65
N LEU A 72 17.43 -21.06 -24.78
CA LEU A 72 16.65 -21.51 -23.63
C LEU A 72 17.41 -22.58 -22.83
N SER A 73 18.10 -23.50 -23.51
CA SER A 73 18.92 -24.52 -22.85
C SER A 73 20.03 -23.89 -22.01
N GLN A 74 20.76 -22.91 -22.58
CA GLN A 74 21.84 -22.21 -21.88
C GLN A 74 21.33 -21.37 -20.71
N PHE A 75 20.14 -20.78 -20.84
CA PHE A 75 19.48 -20.04 -19.77
C PHE A 75 19.04 -20.94 -18.62
N ILE A 76 18.42 -22.09 -18.89
CA ILE A 76 18.07 -23.04 -17.82
C ILE A 76 19.32 -23.59 -17.13
N ILE A 77 20.42 -23.83 -17.87
CA ILE A 77 21.71 -24.22 -17.27
C ILE A 77 22.23 -23.12 -16.36
N PHE A 78 22.10 -21.85 -16.75
CA PHE A 78 22.45 -20.71 -15.90
C PHE A 78 21.66 -20.70 -14.60
N LEU A 79 20.34 -20.93 -14.66
CA LEU A 79 19.49 -21.01 -13.46
C LEU A 79 19.79 -22.20 -12.56
N ALA A 80 20.41 -23.26 -13.09
CA ALA A 80 20.73 -24.48 -12.35
C ALA A 80 22.10 -24.46 -11.68
N ARG A 81 22.87 -23.36 -11.78
CA ARG A 81 24.22 -23.26 -11.21
C ARG A 81 24.16 -23.19 -9.67
N THR A 82 24.82 -24.13 -8.99
CA THR A 82 24.94 -24.12 -7.53
C THR A 82 25.96 -23.09 -7.03
N LYS A 83 25.55 -22.31 -6.02
CA LYS A 83 26.19 -21.32 -5.10
C LYS A 83 27.71 -21.09 -4.98
N ASN A 84 28.60 -21.82 -5.65
CA ASN A 84 30.05 -21.79 -5.37
C ASN A 84 30.94 -21.36 -6.55
N LEU A 85 30.39 -20.71 -7.57
CA LEU A 85 31.19 -20.08 -8.61
C LEU A 85 30.84 -18.60 -8.65
N ASP A 86 31.87 -17.79 -8.80
CA ASP A 86 31.90 -16.35 -8.56
C ASP A 86 30.75 -15.58 -9.19
N ARG A 87 30.52 -14.36 -8.69
CA ARG A 87 29.55 -13.38 -9.23
C ARG A 87 29.80 -13.14 -10.73
N VAL A 88 29.29 -14.02 -11.60
CA VAL A 88 29.28 -13.80 -13.04
C VAL A 88 28.12 -12.86 -13.33
N ASP A 89 28.44 -11.73 -13.96
CA ASP A 89 27.46 -10.79 -14.49
C ASP A 89 26.56 -11.55 -15.48
N GLU A 90 25.23 -11.50 -15.27
CA GLU A 90 24.24 -12.12 -16.15
C GLU A 90 24.47 -11.74 -17.61
N GLN A 91 24.86 -10.50 -17.87
CA GLN A 91 25.11 -9.97 -19.20
C GLN A 91 26.36 -10.58 -19.85
N GLU A 92 27.39 -10.83 -19.04
CA GLU A 92 28.63 -11.48 -19.47
C GLU A 92 28.37 -12.95 -19.82
N TYR A 93 27.61 -13.66 -18.97
CA TYR A 93 27.22 -15.04 -19.26
C TYR A 93 26.43 -15.15 -20.57
N PHE A 94 25.44 -14.26 -20.75
CA PHE A 94 24.54 -14.30 -21.90
C PHE A 94 25.32 -14.06 -23.19
N THR A 95 26.23 -13.10 -23.17
CA THR A 95 27.13 -12.79 -24.30
C THR A 95 28.02 -13.99 -24.64
N LEU A 96 28.67 -14.61 -23.64
CA LEU A 96 29.57 -15.75 -23.85
C LEU A 96 28.86 -16.99 -24.41
N HIS A 97 27.57 -17.16 -24.10
CA HIS A 97 26.80 -18.35 -24.46
C HIS A 97 25.81 -18.10 -25.61
N GLY A 98 25.90 -16.94 -26.28
CA GLY A 98 25.09 -16.61 -27.46
C GLY A 98 23.59 -16.44 -27.17
N ILE A 99 23.24 -16.09 -25.94
CA ILE A 99 21.86 -15.79 -25.53
C ILE A 99 21.56 -14.35 -25.98
N GLN A 100 20.66 -14.20 -26.95
CA GLN A 100 20.33 -12.89 -27.55
C GLN A 100 18.88 -12.49 -27.30
N ASN A 101 17.98 -13.47 -27.20
CA ASN A 101 16.53 -13.28 -27.11
C ASN A 101 15.98 -13.57 -25.71
N ILE A 102 16.87 -13.62 -24.71
CA ILE A 102 16.48 -13.68 -23.29
C ILE A 102 17.18 -12.51 -22.59
N ARG A 103 16.41 -11.75 -21.83
CA ARG A 103 16.93 -10.70 -20.94
C ARG A 103 16.58 -11.07 -19.51
N ALA A 104 17.53 -10.95 -18.60
CA ALA A 104 17.32 -11.12 -17.17
C ALA A 104 17.92 -9.92 -16.46
N GLY A 105 17.25 -9.40 -15.43
CA GLY A 105 17.77 -8.24 -14.72
C GLY A 105 16.95 -7.82 -13.52
N ARG A 106 17.37 -6.71 -12.92
CA ARG A 106 16.69 -6.11 -11.76
C ARG A 106 15.48 -5.31 -12.22
N LEU A 107 14.48 -5.22 -11.35
CA LEU A 107 13.48 -4.16 -11.41
C LEU A 107 14.17 -2.83 -11.05
N ARG A 108 13.80 -1.74 -11.73
CA ARG A 108 14.28 -0.40 -11.37
C ARG A 108 13.79 -0.10 -9.94
N GLY A 109 14.70 0.07 -8.98
CA GLY A 109 14.37 0.56 -7.64
C GLY A 109 14.88 -0.24 -6.45
N GLN A 110 15.42 -1.45 -6.62
CA GLN A 110 15.95 -2.22 -5.47
C GLN A 110 17.42 -1.88 -5.18
N VAL A 111 17.62 -0.94 -4.25
CA VAL A 111 18.92 -0.67 -3.62
C VAL A 111 18.99 -1.46 -2.30
N LYS A 112 20.01 -2.33 -2.15
CA LYS A 112 20.39 -2.85 -0.83
C LYS A 112 21.01 -1.72 -0.02
N VAL A 113 20.43 -1.41 1.13
CA VAL A 113 20.98 -0.43 2.07
C VAL A 113 21.46 -1.18 3.31
N GLU A 114 22.77 -1.05 3.58
CA GLU A 114 23.46 -1.53 4.80
C GLU A 114 23.03 -0.72 6.03
N ASP A 115 23.38 -1.22 7.23
CA ASP A 115 22.96 -0.76 8.56
C ASP A 115 22.75 0.76 8.70
N ILE A 116 21.47 1.16 8.67
CA ILE A 116 20.97 2.50 8.98
C ILE A 116 19.83 2.30 9.99
N ASP A 117 19.63 3.27 10.87
CA ASP A 117 18.47 3.37 11.77
C ASP A 117 17.15 2.96 11.07
N LEU A 118 16.43 2.02 11.67
CA LEU A 118 15.21 1.41 11.12
C LEU A 118 14.17 2.46 10.71
N ALA A 119 14.05 3.55 11.48
CA ALA A 119 13.13 4.64 11.17
C ALA A 119 13.53 5.39 9.88
N ALA A 120 14.83 5.61 9.66
CA ALA A 120 15.34 6.21 8.44
C ALA A 120 15.16 5.26 7.24
N GLN A 121 15.37 3.96 7.42
CA GLN A 121 15.11 2.97 6.37
C GLN A 121 13.64 2.93 5.94
N LEU A 122 12.71 2.90 6.89
CA LEU A 122 11.27 2.90 6.62
C LEU A 122 10.83 4.20 5.93
N LYS A 123 11.37 5.34 6.36
CA LYS A 123 11.12 6.62 5.71
C LYS A 123 11.62 6.62 4.26
N THR A 124 12.84 6.13 4.00
CA THR A 124 13.37 6.01 2.64
C THR A 124 12.51 5.09 1.79
N ARG A 125 12.06 3.94 2.32
CA ARG A 125 11.14 3.05 1.60
C ARG A 125 9.86 3.78 1.24
N TYR A 126 9.20 4.43 2.21
CA TYR A 126 7.99 5.21 1.98
C TYR A 126 8.19 6.33 0.94
N ASP A 127 9.32 7.05 0.98
CA ASP A 127 9.63 8.10 0.02
C ASP A 127 9.80 7.52 -1.40
N ASN A 128 10.42 6.34 -1.54
CA ASN A 128 10.51 5.63 -2.82
C ASN A 128 9.14 5.15 -3.30
N SER A 129 8.31 4.63 -2.39
CA SER A 129 6.92 4.24 -2.66
C SER A 129 6.11 5.40 -3.20
N LEU A 130 6.24 6.56 -2.57
CA LEU A 130 5.57 7.80 -2.95
C LEU A 130 6.03 8.27 -4.33
N GLN A 131 7.32 8.18 -4.63
CA GLN A 131 7.84 8.49 -5.97
C GLN A 131 7.28 7.56 -7.03
N ALA A 132 7.26 6.25 -6.78
CA ALA A 132 6.69 5.27 -7.71
C ALA A 132 5.18 5.50 -7.93
N ALA A 133 4.42 5.71 -6.86
CA ALA A 133 2.99 6.04 -6.95
C ALA A 133 2.74 7.34 -7.73
N THR A 134 3.54 8.38 -7.47
CA THR A 134 3.46 9.66 -8.18
C THR A 134 3.75 9.49 -9.66
N HIS A 135 4.78 8.72 -10.00
CA HIS A 135 5.13 8.42 -11.39
C HIS A 135 3.97 7.72 -12.12
N ASN A 136 3.41 6.67 -11.52
CA ASN A 136 2.27 5.92 -12.10
C ASN A 136 1.02 6.78 -12.28
N LEU A 137 0.72 7.67 -11.33
CA LEU A 137 -0.39 8.61 -11.45
C LEU A 137 -0.14 9.67 -12.54
N ASN A 138 1.11 10.11 -12.70
CA ASN A 138 1.48 11.01 -13.79
C ASN A 138 1.41 10.32 -15.17
N MET A 139 1.61 9.00 -15.26
CA MET A 139 1.40 8.30 -16.53
C MET A 139 -0.06 8.32 -16.98
N VAL A 140 -0.99 8.21 -16.03
CA VAL A 140 -2.41 8.42 -16.30
C VAL A 140 -2.71 9.86 -16.74
N LEU A 141 -2.03 10.85 -16.15
CA LEU A 141 -2.17 12.26 -16.55
C LEU A 141 -1.73 12.52 -17.98
N GLU A 142 -0.64 11.88 -18.37
CA GLU A 142 -0.01 12.06 -19.69
C GLU A 142 -0.60 11.12 -20.75
N GLU A 143 -1.67 10.39 -20.43
CA GLU A 143 -2.33 9.41 -21.30
C GLU A 143 -1.36 8.34 -21.84
N GLN A 144 -0.35 7.98 -21.04
CA GLN A 144 0.63 6.95 -21.39
C GLN A 144 0.19 5.58 -20.89
N ASP A 145 0.71 4.53 -21.53
CA ASP A 145 0.51 3.15 -21.09
C ASP A 145 1.11 2.93 -19.69
N ILE A 146 0.36 2.26 -18.83
CA ILE A 146 0.81 1.88 -17.48
C ILE A 146 1.40 0.48 -17.56
N ASP A 147 2.64 0.32 -17.14
CA ASP A 147 3.21 -1.00 -16.87
C ASP A 147 2.55 -1.56 -15.60
N TYR A 148 1.46 -2.31 -15.80
CA TYR A 148 0.66 -2.84 -14.70
C TYR A 148 1.44 -3.80 -13.80
N LEU A 149 2.41 -4.53 -14.36
CA LEU A 149 3.33 -5.34 -13.57
C LEU A 149 4.15 -4.46 -12.66
N ASP A 150 4.81 -3.44 -13.20
CA ASP A 150 5.62 -2.53 -12.41
C ASP A 150 4.79 -1.88 -11.29
N LEU A 151 3.56 -1.47 -11.59
CA LEU A 151 2.62 -0.95 -10.60
C LEU A 151 2.29 -1.99 -9.51
N ARG A 152 1.82 -3.20 -9.88
CA ARG A 152 1.51 -4.28 -8.93
C ARG A 152 2.73 -4.62 -8.09
N PHE A 153 3.91 -4.65 -8.69
CA PHE A 153 5.18 -4.93 -8.03
C PHE A 153 5.57 -3.85 -7.03
N ASN A 154 5.43 -2.59 -7.41
CA ASN A 154 5.65 -1.48 -6.51
C ASN A 154 4.67 -1.58 -5.34
N ILE A 155 3.37 -1.74 -5.59
CA ILE A 155 2.35 -1.83 -4.53
C ILE A 155 2.55 -3.06 -3.64
N LEU A 156 2.93 -4.22 -4.19
CA LEU A 156 3.26 -5.41 -3.41
C LEU A 156 4.49 -5.20 -2.54
N SER A 157 5.57 -4.63 -3.09
CA SER A 157 6.78 -4.32 -2.30
C SER A 157 6.46 -3.36 -1.16
N ILE A 158 5.63 -2.35 -1.42
CA ILE A 158 5.17 -1.40 -0.40
C ILE A 158 4.34 -2.15 0.65
N MET A 159 3.38 -2.97 0.20
CA MET A 159 2.55 -3.76 1.08
C MET A 159 3.42 -4.62 2.01
N GLU A 160 4.43 -5.31 1.51
CA GLU A 160 5.32 -6.12 2.34
C GLU A 160 6.21 -5.30 3.28
N ASP A 161 6.67 -4.13 2.84
CA ASP A 161 7.47 -3.23 3.67
C ASP A 161 6.68 -2.74 4.89
N PHE A 162 5.35 -2.63 4.77
CA PHE A 162 4.46 -2.09 5.80
C PHE A 162 3.52 -3.12 6.43
N MET A 163 3.39 -4.32 5.87
CA MET A 163 2.61 -5.42 6.45
C MET A 163 3.30 -5.94 7.70
N GLY A 164 2.60 -5.87 8.84
CA GLY A 164 3.18 -6.13 10.15
C GLY A 164 3.88 -4.90 10.79
N ARG A 165 4.01 -3.80 10.04
CA ARG A 165 4.57 -2.50 10.48
C ARG A 165 3.61 -1.34 10.21
N HIS A 166 2.31 -1.62 10.36
CA HIS A 166 1.25 -0.66 10.08
C HIS A 166 1.32 0.57 11.00
N GLN A 167 1.93 0.40 12.18
CA GLN A 167 2.07 1.42 13.20
C GLN A 167 3.10 2.48 12.76
N GLU A 168 4.21 2.03 12.20
CA GLU A 168 5.24 2.88 11.60
C GLU A 168 4.71 3.60 10.36
N LEU A 169 3.88 2.91 9.57
CA LEU A 169 3.15 3.53 8.48
C LEU A 169 2.27 4.69 8.98
N LEU A 170 1.42 4.49 9.99
CA LEU A 170 0.59 5.57 10.56
C LEU A 170 1.41 6.77 11.06
N ASN A 171 2.61 6.53 11.59
CA ASN A 171 3.52 7.59 12.00
C ASN A 171 4.09 8.36 10.81
N LEU A 172 4.44 7.67 9.71
CA LEU A 172 4.94 8.29 8.48
C LEU A 172 3.84 9.09 7.75
N ILE A 173 2.60 8.59 7.78
CA ILE A 173 1.40 9.27 7.27
C ILE A 173 1.20 10.64 7.94
N SER A 174 1.57 10.75 9.22
CA SER A 174 1.32 11.95 10.03
C SER A 174 2.31 13.11 9.77
N VAL A 175 3.37 12.90 8.98
CA VAL A 175 4.46 13.88 8.76
C VAL A 175 4.55 14.22 7.28
N LYS A 176 4.12 15.41 6.79
CA LYS A 176 4.60 15.99 5.50
C LYS A 176 4.12 17.40 5.08
N ASP A 177 4.92 18.00 4.20
CA ASP A 177 4.84 19.34 3.59
C ASP A 177 3.78 19.52 2.51
N ARG A 178 3.44 20.79 2.23
CA ARG A 178 2.23 21.24 1.51
C ARG A 178 2.15 20.89 0.01
N ASP A 179 3.25 20.61 -0.67
CA ASP A 179 3.26 20.47 -2.14
C ASP A 179 2.95 19.04 -2.65
N ILE A 180 2.98 18.03 -1.77
CA ILE A 180 2.82 16.60 -2.12
C ILE A 180 1.58 15.98 -1.41
N ALA A 181 0.77 16.80 -0.73
CA ALA A 181 -0.30 16.35 0.16
C ALA A 181 -1.31 15.40 -0.53
N THR A 182 -1.63 15.64 -1.80
CA THR A 182 -2.54 14.76 -2.57
C THR A 182 -1.93 13.38 -2.83
N PHE A 183 -0.68 13.29 -3.28
CA PHE A 183 -0.04 12.00 -3.55
C PHE A 183 0.21 11.20 -2.27
N VAL A 184 0.55 11.89 -1.17
CA VAL A 184 0.64 11.28 0.16
C VAL A 184 -0.72 10.69 0.54
N HIS A 185 -1.79 11.46 0.44
CA HIS A 185 -3.14 10.98 0.74
C HIS A 185 -3.52 9.73 -0.07
N LEU A 186 -3.28 9.72 -1.38
CA LEU A 186 -3.57 8.56 -2.23
C LEU A 186 -2.82 7.30 -1.78
N LEU A 187 -1.53 7.44 -1.47
CA LEU A 187 -0.71 6.33 -0.97
C LEU A 187 -1.18 5.86 0.42
N ASN A 188 -1.53 6.79 1.31
CA ASN A 188 -2.02 6.46 2.65
C ASN A 188 -3.32 5.66 2.58
N VAL A 189 -4.28 6.13 1.78
CA VAL A 189 -5.58 5.45 1.61
C VAL A 189 -5.38 4.07 1.00
N SER A 190 -4.45 3.92 0.04
CA SER A 190 -4.04 2.61 -0.50
C SER A 190 -3.53 1.68 0.59
N LEU A 191 -2.59 2.14 1.41
CA LEU A 191 -1.96 1.33 2.45
C LEU A 191 -2.91 0.99 3.60
N LEU A 192 -3.75 1.94 4.01
CA LEU A 192 -4.80 1.71 5.00
C LEU A 192 -5.83 0.68 4.51
N SER A 193 -6.21 0.76 3.23
CA SER A 193 -7.16 -0.19 2.62
C SER A 193 -6.57 -1.60 2.55
N MET A 194 -5.29 -1.72 2.16
CA MET A 194 -4.60 -3.01 2.14
C MET A 194 -4.47 -3.62 3.54
N PHE A 195 -4.05 -2.81 4.52
CA PHE A 195 -3.99 -3.25 5.91
C PHE A 195 -5.36 -3.74 6.39
N PHE A 196 -6.41 -2.96 6.16
CA PHE A 196 -7.74 -3.32 6.64
C PHE A 196 -8.26 -4.59 5.95
N ALA A 197 -8.10 -4.72 4.63
CA ALA A 197 -8.47 -5.95 3.91
C ALA A 197 -7.69 -7.18 4.39
N SER A 198 -6.40 -7.04 4.70
CA SER A 198 -5.61 -8.14 5.28
C SER A 198 -6.18 -8.63 6.62
N LYS A 199 -6.71 -7.71 7.43
CA LYS A 199 -7.38 -8.00 8.71
C LYS A 199 -8.80 -8.53 8.55
N LEU A 200 -9.39 -8.36 7.36
CA LEU A 200 -10.66 -8.97 6.96
C LEU A 200 -10.46 -10.35 6.32
N GLU A 201 -9.24 -10.90 6.35
CA GLU A 201 -8.87 -12.22 5.81
C GLU A 201 -9.04 -12.34 4.29
N PHE A 202 -8.91 -11.22 3.57
CA PHE A 202 -8.89 -11.23 2.11
C PHE A 202 -7.64 -11.95 1.60
N THR A 203 -7.72 -12.51 0.39
CA THR A 203 -6.54 -13.14 -0.23
C THR A 203 -5.48 -12.08 -0.54
N LYS A 204 -4.21 -12.49 -0.69
CA LYS A 204 -3.14 -11.53 -1.06
C LYS A 204 -3.45 -10.80 -2.37
N ASP A 205 -4.02 -11.50 -3.36
CA ASP A 205 -4.48 -10.89 -4.61
C ASP A 205 -5.56 -9.84 -4.38
N ASP A 206 -6.61 -10.17 -3.62
CA ASP A 206 -7.70 -9.22 -3.33
C ASP A 206 -7.20 -7.99 -2.56
N VAL A 207 -6.23 -8.16 -1.66
CA VAL A 207 -5.59 -7.06 -0.94
C VAL A 207 -4.84 -6.15 -1.91
N LEU A 208 -4.05 -6.70 -2.83
CA LEU A 208 -3.34 -5.92 -3.84
C LEU A 208 -4.28 -5.18 -4.78
N ASP A 209 -5.31 -5.87 -5.27
CA ASP A 209 -6.32 -5.27 -6.17
C ASP A 209 -7.04 -4.12 -5.48
N LEU A 210 -7.39 -4.28 -4.20
CA LEU A 210 -7.96 -3.20 -3.41
C LEU A 210 -6.96 -2.04 -3.20
N GLY A 211 -5.69 -2.34 -2.96
CA GLY A 211 -4.63 -1.34 -2.83
C GLY A 211 -4.47 -0.48 -4.08
N ILE A 212 -4.50 -1.10 -5.26
CA ILE A 212 -4.47 -0.40 -6.54
C ILE A 212 -5.74 0.41 -6.74
N ALA A 213 -6.91 -0.18 -6.50
CA ALA A 213 -8.18 0.54 -6.61
C ALA A 213 -8.25 1.77 -5.69
N ALA A 214 -7.71 1.64 -4.47
CA ALA A 214 -7.58 2.72 -3.51
C ALA A 214 -6.56 3.78 -3.94
N LEU A 215 -5.46 3.42 -4.59
CA LEU A 215 -4.48 4.39 -5.08
C LEU A 215 -5.08 5.35 -6.13
N TYR A 216 -5.97 4.83 -6.97
CA TYR A 216 -6.59 5.58 -8.07
C TYR A 216 -7.98 6.16 -7.75
N HIS A 217 -8.49 6.00 -6.52
CA HIS A 217 -9.87 6.37 -6.18
C HIS A 217 -10.20 7.85 -6.53
N ASP A 218 -9.21 8.72 -6.38
CA ASP A 218 -9.32 10.16 -6.48
C ASP A 218 -8.72 10.73 -7.78
N VAL A 219 -8.35 9.87 -8.74
CA VAL A 219 -7.65 10.27 -9.98
C VAL A 219 -8.43 11.31 -10.80
N GLY A 220 -9.76 11.36 -10.65
CA GLY A 220 -10.59 12.38 -11.30
C GLY A 220 -10.33 13.81 -10.84
N LYS A 221 -9.73 14.03 -9.66
CA LYS A 221 -9.36 15.37 -9.17
C LYS A 221 -8.33 16.04 -10.08
N LEU A 222 -7.62 15.26 -10.87
CA LEU A 222 -6.64 15.72 -11.84
C LEU A 222 -7.26 16.51 -13.00
N GLN A 223 -8.53 16.28 -13.30
CA GLN A 223 -9.27 17.04 -14.32
C GLN A 223 -9.89 18.34 -13.76
N ILE A 224 -9.70 18.62 -12.47
CA ILE A 224 -10.21 19.83 -11.81
C ILE A 224 -9.09 20.85 -11.74
N SER A 225 -9.45 22.13 -11.93
CA SER A 225 -8.51 23.25 -11.81
C SER A 225 -7.75 23.22 -10.48
N LEU A 226 -6.43 23.30 -10.55
CA LEU A 226 -5.55 23.40 -9.38
C LEU A 226 -5.95 24.55 -8.44
N LYS A 227 -6.48 25.66 -8.99
CA LYS A 227 -6.96 26.80 -8.18
C LYS A 227 -8.13 26.41 -7.26
N ILE A 228 -8.97 25.47 -7.67
CA ILE A 228 -10.09 24.97 -6.88
C ILE A 228 -9.58 23.96 -5.84
N ILE A 229 -8.76 22.99 -6.28
CA ILE A 229 -8.24 21.93 -5.42
C ILE A 229 -7.34 22.48 -4.30
N GLN A 230 -6.54 23.50 -4.58
CA GLN A 230 -5.61 24.11 -3.60
C GLN A 230 -6.25 25.24 -2.78
N LYS A 231 -7.55 25.50 -2.94
CA LYS A 231 -8.22 26.60 -2.26
C LYS A 231 -8.30 26.33 -0.75
N THR A 232 -7.76 27.25 0.04
CA THR A 232 -7.74 27.16 1.52
C THR A 232 -9.00 27.74 2.19
N THR A 233 -9.84 28.44 1.42
CA THR A 233 -11.13 28.98 1.84
C THR A 233 -12.28 28.05 1.45
N LYS A 234 -13.49 28.30 1.95
CA LYS A 234 -14.67 27.53 1.53
C LYS A 234 -14.84 27.65 0.01
N LEU A 235 -15.10 26.50 -0.63
CA LEU A 235 -15.48 26.46 -2.04
C LEU A 235 -16.85 27.15 -2.21
N ALA A 236 -17.00 27.88 -3.31
CA ALA A 236 -18.30 28.29 -3.79
C ALA A 236 -19.11 27.06 -4.23
N GLU A 237 -20.44 27.19 -4.32
CA GLU A 237 -21.30 26.05 -4.69
C GLU A 237 -20.92 25.49 -6.06
N GLU A 238 -20.59 26.36 -7.02
CA GLU A 238 -20.20 25.98 -8.37
C GLU A 238 -18.84 25.26 -8.43
N GLU A 239 -17.90 25.67 -7.56
CA GLU A 239 -16.61 25.00 -7.40
C GLU A 239 -16.79 23.63 -6.72
N PHE A 240 -17.69 23.55 -5.74
CA PHE A 240 -18.01 22.31 -5.04
C PHE A 240 -18.69 21.30 -5.96
N ILE A 241 -19.57 21.73 -6.86
CA ILE A 241 -20.17 20.87 -7.90
C ILE A 241 -19.09 20.26 -8.78
N GLN A 242 -18.12 21.06 -9.25
CA GLN A 242 -16.99 20.54 -10.04
C GLN A 242 -16.18 19.51 -9.26
N VAL A 243 -15.94 19.75 -7.96
CA VAL A 243 -15.27 18.77 -7.10
C VAL A 243 -16.11 17.50 -6.95
N ARG A 244 -17.42 17.59 -6.83
CA ARG A 244 -18.29 16.41 -6.71
C ARG A 244 -18.36 15.53 -7.96
N ASP A 245 -17.91 16.03 -9.11
CA ASP A 245 -17.87 15.26 -10.35
C ASP A 245 -16.62 14.38 -10.47
N HIS A 246 -15.59 14.57 -9.62
CA HIS A 246 -14.36 13.77 -9.71
C HIS A 246 -14.55 12.24 -9.66
N PRO A 247 -15.54 11.65 -8.96
CA PRO A 247 -15.74 10.20 -9.02
C PRO A 247 -16.13 9.74 -10.44
N ILE A 248 -16.94 10.55 -11.14
CA ILE A 248 -17.38 10.27 -12.51
C ILE A 248 -16.21 10.46 -13.48
N LEU A 249 -15.46 11.56 -13.32
CA LEU A 249 -14.29 11.85 -14.14
C LEU A 249 -13.21 10.78 -13.98
N GLY A 250 -12.92 10.37 -12.73
CA GLY A 250 -11.96 9.33 -12.42
C GLY A 250 -12.35 7.98 -13.02
N ALA A 251 -13.62 7.58 -12.90
CA ALA A 251 -14.12 6.37 -13.54
C ALA A 251 -13.97 6.42 -15.07
N ARG A 252 -14.22 7.57 -15.70
CA ARG A 252 -14.05 7.75 -17.16
C ARG A 252 -12.59 7.64 -17.58
N ILE A 253 -11.66 8.23 -16.82
CA ILE A 253 -10.23 8.13 -17.10
C ILE A 253 -9.80 6.66 -17.01
N LEU A 254 -10.18 5.97 -15.95
CA LEU A 254 -9.78 4.59 -15.69
C LEU A 254 -10.43 3.58 -16.65
N ASP A 255 -11.56 3.91 -17.28
CA ASP A 255 -12.18 3.06 -18.32
C ASP A 255 -11.25 2.87 -19.53
N SER A 256 -10.46 3.88 -19.90
CA SER A 256 -9.42 3.78 -20.92
C SER A 256 -8.29 2.81 -20.55
N TYR A 257 -8.12 2.54 -19.26
CA TYR A 257 -7.11 1.66 -18.69
C TYR A 257 -7.68 0.32 -18.21
N LYS A 258 -8.94 0.01 -18.54
CA LYS A 258 -9.64 -1.18 -18.04
C LYS A 258 -8.91 -2.49 -18.35
N GLU A 259 -8.30 -2.58 -19.54
CA GLU A 259 -7.55 -3.77 -19.95
C GLU A 259 -6.25 -3.95 -19.14
N SER A 260 -5.64 -2.85 -18.68
CA SER A 260 -4.41 -2.89 -17.88
C SER A 260 -4.69 -3.00 -16.38
N LEU A 261 -5.63 -2.21 -15.85
CA LEU A 261 -5.87 -2.05 -14.41
C LEU A 261 -7.02 -2.92 -13.87
N GLY A 262 -7.79 -3.54 -14.76
CA GLY A 262 -9.02 -4.23 -14.43
C GLY A 262 -10.18 -3.28 -14.10
N THR A 263 -11.30 -3.87 -13.65
CA THR A 263 -12.55 -3.12 -13.44
C THR A 263 -12.66 -2.52 -12.03
N LEU A 264 -11.94 -3.06 -11.04
CA LEU A 264 -12.09 -2.64 -9.64
C LEU A 264 -11.70 -1.16 -9.40
N PRO A 265 -10.61 -0.61 -9.98
CA PRO A 265 -10.28 0.80 -9.83
C PRO A 265 -11.36 1.73 -10.38
N ILE A 266 -12.01 1.36 -11.49
CA ILE A 266 -13.12 2.12 -12.09
C ILE A 266 -14.30 2.19 -11.09
N VAL A 267 -14.65 1.04 -10.50
CA VAL A 267 -15.74 0.93 -9.51
C VAL A 267 -15.40 1.73 -8.25
N ALA A 268 -14.17 1.61 -7.74
CA ALA A 268 -13.73 2.35 -6.56
C ALA A 268 -13.75 3.87 -6.79
N ALA A 269 -13.19 4.34 -7.91
CA ALA A 269 -13.21 5.75 -8.26
C ALA A 269 -14.65 6.27 -8.37
N PHE A 270 -15.55 5.53 -9.00
CA PHE A 270 -16.95 5.94 -9.13
C PHE A 270 -17.70 5.93 -7.78
N GLU A 271 -17.42 4.97 -6.89
CA GLU A 271 -18.29 4.67 -5.75
C GLU A 271 -17.78 5.11 -4.38
N HIS A 272 -16.52 5.54 -4.21
CA HIS A 272 -15.94 5.81 -2.89
C HIS A 272 -16.64 6.95 -2.09
N HIS A 273 -17.39 7.83 -2.76
CA HIS A 273 -18.26 8.84 -2.12
C HIS A 273 -19.75 8.47 -2.08
N ARG A 274 -20.12 7.28 -2.58
CA ARG A 274 -21.46 6.73 -2.41
C ARG A 274 -21.57 6.20 -0.99
N ARG A 275 -22.42 6.84 -0.19
CA ARG A 275 -22.66 6.49 1.21
C ARG A 275 -23.44 5.19 1.36
N TYR A 276 -23.29 4.54 2.50
CA TYR A 276 -24.00 3.31 2.85
C TYR A 276 -25.54 3.47 2.82
N ASP A 277 -26.05 4.61 3.30
CA ASP A 277 -27.46 5.00 3.25
C ASP A 277 -27.92 5.53 1.88
N LEU A 278 -27.05 5.47 0.86
CA LEU A 278 -27.30 5.89 -0.52
C LEU A 278 -27.53 7.40 -0.69
N SER A 279 -27.29 8.20 0.37
CA SER A 279 -27.40 9.67 0.33
C SER A 279 -26.21 10.34 -0.37
N GLY A 280 -25.10 9.63 -0.55
CA GLY A 280 -23.88 10.11 -1.20
C GLY A 280 -24.00 10.35 -2.71
N TYR A 281 -22.85 10.48 -3.38
CA TYR A 281 -22.74 10.77 -4.81
C TYR A 281 -21.63 9.94 -5.46
N PRO A 282 -21.67 9.74 -6.79
CA PRO A 282 -22.71 10.12 -7.75
C PRO A 282 -24.01 9.31 -7.54
N LYS A 283 -25.14 9.86 -8.03
CA LYS A 283 -26.43 9.16 -8.01
C LYS A 283 -26.51 8.20 -9.20
N VAL A 284 -27.08 7.02 -8.94
CA VAL A 284 -27.31 5.99 -9.96
C VAL A 284 -28.81 5.74 -10.11
N LEU A 285 -29.24 5.34 -11.31
CA LEU A 285 -30.65 5.10 -11.62
C LEU A 285 -31.27 3.99 -10.75
N TYR A 286 -30.50 2.94 -10.49
CA TYR A 286 -30.94 1.79 -9.69
C TYR A 286 -30.27 1.81 -8.32
N SER A 287 -31.09 2.00 -7.28
CA SER A 287 -30.62 2.09 -5.90
C SER A 287 -30.03 0.75 -5.44
N ARG A 288 -28.70 0.70 -5.32
CA ARG A 288 -27.96 -0.42 -4.74
C ARG A 288 -26.88 0.07 -3.79
N LYS A 289 -26.51 -0.78 -2.83
CA LYS A 289 -25.33 -0.55 -2.00
C LYS A 289 -24.08 -0.42 -2.87
N PRO A 290 -23.12 0.44 -2.47
CA PRO A 290 -21.81 0.51 -3.10
C PRO A 290 -21.09 -0.85 -3.03
N HIS A 291 -20.13 -1.05 -3.93
CA HIS A 291 -19.25 -2.21 -3.90
C HIS A 291 -18.45 -2.26 -2.60
N LEU A 292 -18.13 -3.46 -2.11
CA LEU A 292 -17.42 -3.66 -0.85
C LEU A 292 -16.09 -2.89 -0.81
N ALA A 293 -15.32 -2.96 -1.90
CA ALA A 293 -14.08 -2.19 -2.04
C ALA A 293 -14.28 -0.68 -1.85
N ALA A 294 -15.35 -0.10 -2.42
CA ALA A 294 -15.65 1.31 -2.28
C ALA A 294 -16.06 1.68 -0.84
N LEU A 295 -16.77 0.79 -0.14
CA LEU A 295 -17.11 0.99 1.28
C LEU A 295 -15.85 0.97 2.16
N ILE A 296 -14.91 0.06 1.89
CA ILE A 296 -13.62 -0.01 2.59
C ILE A 296 -12.81 1.26 2.32
N ILE A 297 -12.65 1.64 1.05
CA ILE A 297 -11.90 2.83 0.63
C ILE A 297 -12.50 4.10 1.24
N SER A 298 -13.84 4.22 1.29
CA SER A 298 -14.52 5.37 1.90
C SER A 298 -14.19 5.55 3.39
N ILE A 299 -14.05 4.46 4.14
CA ILE A 299 -13.63 4.49 5.55
C ILE A 299 -12.19 4.99 5.65
N CYS A 300 -11.29 4.42 4.84
CA CYS A 300 -9.86 4.76 4.84
C CYS A 300 -9.60 6.20 4.38
N ASP A 301 -10.31 6.67 3.34
CA ASP A 301 -10.27 8.05 2.82
C ASP A 301 -10.65 9.06 3.91
N VAL A 302 -11.83 8.89 4.53
CA VAL A 302 -12.27 9.81 5.58
C VAL A 302 -11.34 9.79 6.79
N TYR A 303 -10.87 8.60 7.19
CA TYR A 303 -9.93 8.48 8.30
C TYR A 303 -8.63 9.24 8.01
N ASP A 304 -8.01 9.03 6.85
CA ASP A 304 -6.77 9.71 6.46
C ASP A 304 -6.99 11.22 6.33
N ALA A 305 -8.08 11.67 5.69
CA ALA A 305 -8.39 13.10 5.56
C ALA A 305 -8.59 13.79 6.92
N LEU A 306 -9.16 13.11 7.91
CA LEU A 306 -9.28 13.62 9.28
C LEU A 306 -7.95 13.57 10.04
N ALA A 307 -7.14 12.52 9.83
CA ALA A 307 -5.81 12.39 10.40
C ALA A 307 -4.81 13.41 9.81
N LEU A 308 -4.90 13.77 8.53
CA LEU A 308 -4.09 14.84 7.93
C LEU A 308 -4.47 16.21 8.49
N LYS A 309 -5.76 16.48 8.71
CA LYS A 309 -6.20 17.73 9.38
C LYS A 309 -5.60 17.89 10.78
N ARG A 310 -5.38 16.78 11.51
CA ARG A 310 -4.67 16.78 12.80
C ARG A 310 -3.24 17.33 12.64
N SER A 311 -2.48 16.83 11.66
CA SER A 311 -1.09 17.26 11.41
C SER A 311 -0.98 18.73 11.01
N TYR A 312 -1.98 19.27 10.28
CA TYR A 312 -1.93 20.66 9.80
C TYR A 312 -2.57 21.70 10.75
N LYS A 313 -3.60 21.35 11.52
CA LYS A 313 -4.41 22.30 12.31
C LYS A 313 -4.37 22.10 13.82
N ASN A 314 -3.59 21.14 14.34
CA ASN A 314 -3.37 20.91 15.78
C ASN A 314 -4.58 20.55 16.67
N ASP A 315 -5.82 20.49 16.15
CA ASP A 315 -7.03 20.44 16.99
C ASP A 315 -7.93 19.20 16.79
N TYR A 316 -7.47 18.17 16.08
CA TYR A 316 -8.29 16.97 15.82
C TYR A 316 -7.65 15.69 16.41
N PRO A 317 -7.86 15.39 17.71
CA PRO A 317 -7.22 14.25 18.35
C PRO A 317 -7.84 12.91 17.87
N PRO A 318 -7.11 11.78 17.97
CA PRO A 318 -7.59 10.45 17.54
C PRO A 318 -8.97 10.07 18.07
N GLU A 319 -9.25 10.34 19.34
CA GLU A 319 -10.57 10.11 19.95
C GLU A 319 -11.69 10.89 19.24
N LYS A 320 -11.39 12.07 18.70
CA LYS A 320 -12.36 12.88 17.94
C LYS A 320 -12.63 12.29 16.56
N ILE A 321 -11.61 11.72 15.92
CA ILE A 321 -11.75 10.99 14.65
C ILE A 321 -12.71 9.81 14.86
N TYR A 322 -12.46 9.02 15.91
CA TYR A 322 -13.34 7.92 16.30
C TYR A 322 -14.77 8.41 16.53
N GLU A 323 -14.97 9.44 17.35
CA GLU A 323 -16.30 9.98 17.63
C GLU A 323 -17.06 10.38 16.36
N VAL A 324 -16.43 11.15 15.48
CA VAL A 324 -17.08 11.66 14.27
C VAL A 324 -17.37 10.55 13.27
N MET A 325 -16.47 9.60 13.09
CA MET A 325 -16.71 8.47 12.18
C MET A 325 -17.81 7.55 12.70
N ILE A 326 -17.86 7.29 14.02
CA ILE A 326 -18.91 6.45 14.62
C ILE A 326 -20.27 7.14 14.62
N MET A 327 -20.35 8.48 14.66
CA MET A 327 -21.62 9.22 14.48
C MET A 327 -22.22 9.00 13.07
N GLU A 328 -21.40 8.66 12.08
CA GLU A 328 -21.80 8.37 10.71
C GLU A 328 -21.98 6.86 10.43
N ARG A 329 -21.88 6.01 11.46
CA ARG A 329 -22.13 4.57 11.40
C ARG A 329 -23.55 4.28 10.92
N GLY A 330 -23.69 3.48 9.86
CA GLY A 330 -24.98 3.16 9.23
C GLY A 330 -25.54 4.26 8.32
N LYS A 331 -24.85 5.40 8.21
CA LYS A 331 -25.16 6.48 7.27
C LYS A 331 -24.13 6.52 6.17
N MET A 332 -22.97 7.12 6.45
CA MET A 332 -21.86 7.15 5.51
C MET A 332 -21.20 5.77 5.39
N PHE A 333 -20.98 5.11 6.52
CA PHE A 333 -20.21 3.88 6.60
C PHE A 333 -21.09 2.66 6.84
N ASP A 334 -20.67 1.52 6.27
CA ASP A 334 -21.22 0.23 6.68
C ASP A 334 -20.92 0.01 8.19
N PRO A 335 -21.95 -0.31 9.00
CA PRO A 335 -21.79 -0.46 10.44
C PRO A 335 -20.76 -1.50 10.87
N GLU A 336 -20.69 -2.63 10.17
CA GLU A 336 -19.78 -3.72 10.53
C GLU A 336 -18.35 -3.39 10.13
N LEU A 337 -18.16 -2.80 8.94
CA LEU A 337 -16.84 -2.40 8.47
C LEU A 337 -16.22 -1.30 9.33
N VAL A 338 -16.97 -0.25 9.71
CA VAL A 338 -16.40 0.82 10.54
C VAL A 338 -16.05 0.33 11.95
N ASP A 339 -16.87 -0.57 12.51
CA ASP A 339 -16.58 -1.18 13.82
C ASP A 339 -15.32 -2.05 13.75
N LYS A 340 -15.17 -2.88 12.70
CA LYS A 340 -13.97 -3.69 12.48
C LYS A 340 -12.74 -2.82 12.21
N PHE A 341 -12.88 -1.73 11.47
CA PHE A 341 -11.77 -0.80 11.21
C PHE A 341 -11.18 -0.28 12.52
N PHE A 342 -12.01 0.25 13.43
CA PHE A 342 -11.53 0.71 14.73
C PHE A 342 -11.14 -0.41 15.69
N ARG A 343 -11.63 -1.64 15.51
CA ARG A 343 -11.11 -2.82 16.22
C ARG A 343 -9.63 -3.04 15.96
N TYR A 344 -9.17 -2.84 14.72
CA TYR A 344 -7.78 -3.09 14.33
C TYR A 344 -6.88 -1.86 14.46
N ILE A 345 -7.42 -0.65 14.31
CA ILE A 345 -6.67 0.60 14.45
C ILE A 345 -6.61 1.09 15.91
N GLY A 346 -7.61 0.74 16.72
CA GLY A 346 -7.83 1.29 18.06
C GLY A 346 -8.40 2.72 18.02
N VAL A 347 -8.82 3.23 19.19
CA VAL A 347 -9.19 4.65 19.33
C VAL A 347 -7.94 5.53 19.31
N TRP A 348 -6.88 5.05 19.95
CA TRP A 348 -5.57 5.67 19.97
C TRP A 348 -4.59 4.76 19.23
N PRO A 349 -4.21 5.11 17.99
CA PRO A 349 -3.23 4.33 17.27
C PRO A 349 -1.89 4.29 18.01
N VAL A 350 -1.11 3.23 17.78
CA VAL A 350 0.24 3.10 18.34
C VAL A 350 1.09 4.32 18.01
N GLY A 351 1.91 4.75 18.97
CA GLY A 351 2.68 6.01 18.91
C GLY A 351 1.91 7.24 19.42
N SER A 352 0.61 7.14 19.67
CA SER A 352 -0.15 8.23 20.29
C SER A 352 0.36 8.49 21.72
N ILE A 353 0.71 9.75 22.00
CA ILE A 353 1.06 10.20 23.36
C ILE A 353 -0.25 10.52 24.08
N VAL A 354 -0.47 9.89 25.24
CA VAL A 354 -1.73 9.94 25.98
C VAL A 354 -1.50 10.28 27.44
N ALA A 355 -2.45 10.99 28.03
CA ALA A 355 -2.53 11.17 29.47
C ALA A 355 -3.37 10.03 30.10
N LEU A 356 -2.92 9.53 31.25
CA LEU A 356 -3.64 8.53 32.04
C LEU A 356 -4.43 9.19 33.16
N SER A 357 -5.44 8.49 33.67
CA SER A 357 -6.35 8.95 34.73
C SER A 357 -5.68 9.28 36.07
N ASP A 358 -4.44 8.85 36.28
CA ASP A 358 -3.63 9.15 37.47
C ASP A 358 -2.59 10.26 37.23
N GLY A 359 -2.66 10.94 36.07
CA GLY A 359 -1.79 12.06 35.72
C GLY A 359 -0.47 11.67 35.05
N ARG A 360 -0.18 10.37 34.89
CA ARG A 360 0.99 9.92 34.11
C ARG A 360 0.81 10.19 32.62
N VAL A 361 1.94 10.33 31.92
CA VAL A 361 1.96 10.43 30.46
C VAL A 361 2.59 9.17 29.89
N ALA A 362 1.98 8.61 28.86
CA ALA A 362 2.40 7.37 28.25
C ALA A 362 2.32 7.44 26.72
N VAL A 363 2.98 6.51 26.03
CA VAL A 363 2.82 6.28 24.60
C VAL A 363 2.13 4.95 24.36
N VAL A 364 1.15 4.92 23.46
CA VAL A 364 0.50 3.67 23.05
C VAL A 364 1.50 2.78 22.32
N ARG A 365 1.60 1.51 22.72
CA ARG A 365 2.48 0.49 22.14
C ARG A 365 1.72 -0.62 21.42
N GLU A 366 0.53 -0.95 21.90
CA GLU A 366 -0.30 -2.01 21.30
C GLU A 366 -1.78 -1.66 21.47
N VAL A 367 -2.60 -2.11 20.53
CA VAL A 367 -4.07 -1.99 20.57
C VAL A 367 -4.69 -3.36 20.78
N HIS A 368 -5.72 -3.44 21.61
CA HIS A 368 -6.43 -4.69 21.89
C HIS A 368 -7.70 -4.78 21.06
N GLU A 369 -7.88 -5.89 20.34
CA GLU A 369 -9.09 -6.15 19.58
C GLU A 369 -10.31 -6.41 20.47
N GLN A 370 -10.10 -6.85 21.72
CA GLN A 370 -11.16 -7.11 22.69
C GLN A 370 -11.76 -5.82 23.28
N ASP A 371 -10.93 -4.78 23.44
CA ASP A 371 -11.36 -3.47 23.93
C ASP A 371 -10.46 -2.36 23.36
N ILE A 372 -10.99 -1.68 22.35
CA ILE A 372 -10.32 -0.61 21.59
C ILE A 372 -9.92 0.61 22.43
N ARG A 373 -10.43 0.72 23.67
CA ARG A 373 -10.14 1.81 24.62
C ARG A 373 -9.14 1.43 25.69
N ARG A 374 -8.61 0.21 25.67
CA ARG A 374 -7.72 -0.31 26.71
C ARG A 374 -6.37 -0.71 26.12
N PRO A 375 -5.62 0.19 25.45
CA PRO A 375 -4.35 -0.18 24.83
C PRO A 375 -3.28 -0.59 25.85
N VAL A 376 -2.21 -1.21 25.35
CA VAL A 376 -0.95 -1.32 26.10
C VAL A 376 -0.15 -0.04 25.91
N VAL A 377 0.32 0.55 27.00
CA VAL A 377 1.01 1.83 27.01
C VAL A 377 2.36 1.73 27.73
N GLU A 378 3.35 2.49 27.28
CA GLU A 378 4.63 2.66 27.98
C GLU A 378 4.67 4.03 28.63
N VAL A 379 4.90 4.09 29.94
CA VAL A 379 4.95 5.35 30.69
C VAL A 379 6.22 6.13 30.34
N LEU A 380 6.03 7.38 29.92
CA LEU A 380 7.10 8.33 29.59
C LEU A 380 7.46 9.24 30.77
N SER A 381 6.49 9.63 31.59
CA SER A 381 6.67 10.61 32.68
C SER A 381 5.69 10.36 33.83
N PRO A 382 6.09 10.55 35.11
CA PRO A 382 7.36 11.16 35.58
C PRO A 382 8.59 10.24 35.53
N ASP A 383 8.39 8.93 35.45
CA ASP A 383 9.49 7.97 35.35
C ASP A 383 9.93 7.80 33.89
N ASN A 384 11.12 8.31 33.54
CA ASN A 384 11.78 8.18 32.23
C ASN A 384 12.22 6.71 31.95
N GLY A 385 11.26 5.79 31.95
CA GLY A 385 11.41 4.34 31.79
C GLY A 385 10.32 3.51 32.47
N GLY A 386 9.13 4.09 32.71
CA GLY A 386 8.13 3.68 33.71
C GLY A 386 7.34 2.37 33.46
N GLY A 387 7.89 1.45 32.70
CA GLY A 387 7.29 0.13 32.46
C GLY A 387 6.14 0.15 31.46
N ILE A 388 5.87 -1.03 30.92
CA ILE A 388 4.75 -1.29 30.01
C ILE A 388 3.53 -1.67 30.86
N ILE A 389 2.42 -0.97 30.65
CA ILE A 389 1.15 -1.19 31.36
C ILE A 389 0.12 -1.65 30.35
N ASP A 390 -0.48 -2.81 30.62
CA ASP A 390 -1.61 -3.33 29.87
C ASP A 390 -2.92 -2.86 30.52
N LEU A 391 -3.56 -1.83 29.94
CA LEU A 391 -4.79 -1.23 30.48
C LEU A 391 -6.00 -2.17 30.43
N LEU A 392 -5.91 -3.28 29.69
CA LEU A 392 -6.93 -4.32 29.69
C LEU A 392 -6.90 -5.11 31.01
N LYS A 393 -5.70 -5.33 31.55
CA LYS A 393 -5.46 -6.01 32.85
C LYS A 393 -5.61 -5.06 34.02
N ASP A 394 -5.04 -3.87 33.92
CA ASP A 394 -5.17 -2.83 34.96
C ASP A 394 -6.36 -1.92 34.67
N ARG A 395 -7.52 -2.31 35.21
CA ARG A 395 -8.77 -1.57 35.02
C ARG A 395 -8.85 -0.27 35.82
N SER A 396 -7.93 -0.04 36.75
CA SER A 396 -7.91 1.17 37.59
C SER A 396 -7.44 2.41 36.82
N LEU A 397 -6.73 2.20 35.71
CA LEU A 397 -6.21 3.25 34.84
C LEU A 397 -7.02 3.34 33.55
N ALA A 398 -7.15 4.53 33.00
CA ALA A 398 -7.72 4.75 31.68
C ALA A 398 -7.00 5.90 30.97
N VAL A 399 -7.04 5.88 29.63
CA VAL A 399 -6.64 7.05 28.83
C VAL A 399 -7.70 8.14 28.97
N THR A 400 -7.26 9.36 29.30
CA THR A 400 -8.13 10.52 29.47
C THR A 400 -8.15 11.44 28.26
N GLU A 401 -6.99 11.75 27.70
CA GLU A 401 -6.85 12.61 26.52
C GLU A 401 -5.60 12.25 25.71
N THR A 402 -5.62 12.51 24.40
CA THR A 402 -4.41 12.53 23.58
C THR A 402 -3.66 13.84 23.76
N LEU A 403 -2.35 13.77 23.98
CA LEU A 403 -1.47 14.93 24.01
C LEU A 403 -0.92 15.21 22.62
N ASN A 404 -1.24 16.39 22.07
CA ASN A 404 -0.80 16.77 20.72
C ASN A 404 0.75 16.89 20.66
N PRO A 405 1.44 16.13 19.78
CA PRO A 405 2.91 16.15 19.64
C PRO A 405 3.50 17.50 19.19
N HIS A 406 2.69 18.39 18.62
CA HIS A 406 3.10 19.76 18.26
C HIS A 406 2.80 20.80 19.35
N ALA A 407 2.14 20.40 20.45
CA ALA A 407 1.81 21.23 21.60
C ALA A 407 2.26 20.55 22.91
N ARG A 408 1.34 20.26 23.85
CA ARG A 408 1.67 19.64 25.16
C ARG A 408 2.40 18.29 25.05
N GLY A 409 2.20 17.55 23.97
CA GLY A 409 2.88 16.28 23.69
C GLY A 409 4.34 16.44 23.24
N ARG A 410 4.75 17.65 22.80
CA ARG A 410 6.07 17.93 22.24
C ARG A 410 7.20 17.61 23.22
N ASP A 411 6.97 17.90 24.50
CA ASP A 411 7.96 17.70 25.57
C ASP A 411 8.26 16.22 25.82
N TYR A 412 7.36 15.32 25.39
CA TYR A 412 7.48 13.88 25.57
C TYR A 412 8.00 13.15 24.33
N LEU A 413 8.02 13.78 23.14
CA LEU A 413 8.54 13.18 21.91
C LEU A 413 9.97 12.62 22.06
N PRO A 414 10.94 13.32 22.70
CA PRO A 414 12.29 12.80 22.87
C PRO A 414 12.37 11.53 23.73
N LEU A 415 11.32 11.23 24.50
CA LEU A 415 11.24 10.08 25.40
C LEU A 415 10.67 8.84 24.68
N VAL A 416 10.03 9.00 23.53
CA VAL A 416 9.44 7.90 22.77
C VAL A 416 10.55 7.13 22.06
N LYS A 417 10.90 5.95 22.59
CA LYS A 417 11.84 5.03 21.92
C LYS A 417 11.17 4.32 20.73
N PRO A 418 11.91 4.00 19.64
CA PRO A 418 11.43 3.15 18.56
C PRO A 418 10.98 1.78 19.10
N LEU A 419 9.95 1.19 18.50
CA LEU A 419 9.52 -0.18 18.82
C LEU A 419 10.68 -1.15 18.52
N ALA A 420 11.13 -1.90 19.52
CA ALA A 420 12.00 -3.04 19.30
C ALA A 420 11.16 -4.15 18.66
N LEU A 421 11.45 -4.50 17.40
CA LEU A 421 10.78 -5.60 16.71
C LEU A 421 11.06 -6.89 17.48
N SER A 422 10.03 -7.55 18.00
CA SER A 422 10.12 -8.95 18.41
C SER A 422 10.42 -9.79 17.16
N ALA A 423 11.51 -10.56 17.22
CA ALA A 423 12.03 -11.41 16.14
C ALA A 423 11.04 -12.48 15.66
#